data_AF-A0A919LXI2-F1
#
_entry.id   AF-A0A919LXI2-F1
#
_cell.length_a   1.000
_cell.length_b   1.000
_cell.length_c   1.000
_cell.angle_alpha   90.00
_cell.angle_beta   90.00
_cell.angle_gamma   90.00
#
_symmetry.space_group_name_H-M   'P 1'
#
loop_
_entity.id
_entity.type
_entity.pdbx_description
1 polymer ?
#
loop_
_entity_poly.entity_id
_entity_poly.type
_entity_poly.pdbx_seq_one_letter_code
_entity_poly.pdbx_strand_id
1 'polypeptide(L)'
;MLALPVSVFSQAAAPKEKQNVVFEELYDEPFSINKLFIGFQPLYGEVFASNPNAGFGLEGSYYYKEKFDVKAHFRKTYSGEFFDYNRNASLKAQTSLTPGAYITDKPQVFNYYELGGTYHIKDFDQDSKTNMPLYKKSFKGDRWAATVPQHTEVPCKVRKIYGARLGAIVWNSTTDLSRALAKQGLTNNSLVANGSTPLPITYSQNGQQLQLPVFANVHATNIYVGGSMTWIRNVAVNFDKYDDGVDDGIMTVFLDIMFAPSITIDPVSYKDASNPTITQKYSTDAVKTQSFGFRAGIDGKFNRTLGWSYGGEFGYRPSVSGMGFFAMFKIAFPLFSTNLDYKVESFGK
;
A
#
# COMPACT_ATOMS: atom_id res chain seq x y z
N MET A 1 -10.66 35.03 47.58
CA MET A 1 -10.85 33.90 46.65
C MET A 1 -10.38 32.64 47.35
N LEU A 2 -11.30 31.79 47.80
CA LEU A 2 -11.00 30.45 48.31
C LEU A 2 -10.89 29.50 47.11
N ALA A 3 -9.79 28.75 47.02
CA ALA A 3 -9.65 27.63 46.09
C ALA A 3 -9.79 26.32 46.88
N LEU A 4 -10.85 25.56 46.57
CA LEU A 4 -11.04 24.19 47.04
C LEU A 4 -10.39 23.23 46.03
N PRO A 5 -9.64 22.21 46.46
CA PRO A 5 -9.18 21.17 45.56
C PRO A 5 -10.31 20.16 45.31
N VAL A 6 -10.66 19.97 44.04
CA VAL A 6 -11.55 18.89 43.59
C VAL A 6 -10.73 17.60 43.54
N SER A 7 -10.93 16.73 44.54
CA SER A 7 -10.40 15.37 44.56
C SER A 7 -11.21 14.50 43.61
N VAL A 8 -10.70 14.27 42.39
CA VAL A 8 -11.26 13.28 41.46
C VAL A 8 -10.91 11.89 41.98
N PHE A 9 -11.90 11.19 42.53
CA PHE A 9 -11.82 9.76 42.80
C PHE A 9 -11.77 9.00 41.46
N SER A 10 -10.58 8.67 40.97
CA SER A 10 -10.44 7.55 40.03
C SER A 10 -10.53 6.25 40.85
N GLN A 11 -11.68 5.58 40.82
CA GLN A 11 -11.71 4.16 41.18
C GLN A 11 -10.86 3.41 40.16
N ALA A 12 -9.61 3.12 40.53
CA ALA A 12 -8.81 2.11 39.87
C ALA A 12 -9.56 0.78 40.04
N ALA A 13 -10.23 0.34 38.98
CA ALA A 13 -10.74 -1.02 38.91
C ALA A 13 -9.57 -1.97 39.13
N ALA A 14 -9.65 -2.80 40.17
CA ALA A 14 -8.67 -3.82 40.48
C ALA A 14 -8.38 -4.67 39.21
N PRO A 15 -7.13 -5.15 39.02
CA PRO A 15 -6.83 -6.06 37.92
C PRO A 15 -7.77 -7.26 38.03
N LYS A 16 -8.65 -7.46 37.05
CA LYS A 16 -9.43 -8.71 36.95
C LYS A 16 -8.42 -9.86 36.92
N GLU A 17 -8.49 -10.75 37.91
CA GLU A 17 -7.70 -11.98 37.94
C GLU A 17 -7.76 -12.66 36.57
N LYS A 18 -6.59 -13.05 36.04
CA LYS A 18 -6.50 -13.90 34.86
C LYS A 18 -7.24 -15.20 35.17
N GLN A 19 -8.43 -15.34 34.61
CA GLN A 19 -9.25 -16.54 34.80
C GLN A 19 -8.55 -17.69 34.05
N ASN A 20 -8.04 -18.68 34.78
CA ASN A 20 -7.46 -19.88 34.18
C ASN A 20 -8.59 -20.69 33.52
N VAL A 21 -8.79 -20.47 32.23
CA VAL A 21 -9.74 -21.24 31.42
C VAL A 21 -9.06 -22.53 30.97
N VAL A 22 -9.73 -23.66 31.19
CA VAL A 22 -9.28 -24.96 30.67
C VAL A 22 -9.58 -25.00 29.17
N PHE A 23 -8.60 -25.36 28.38
CA PHE A 23 -8.70 -25.47 26.93
C PHE A 23 -8.09 -26.79 26.43
N GLU A 24 -8.58 -27.24 25.29
CA GLU A 24 -8.03 -28.35 24.52
C GLU A 24 -7.42 -27.79 23.23
N GLU A 25 -6.18 -28.16 22.93
CA GLU A 25 -5.51 -27.78 21.68
C GLU A 25 -6.05 -28.66 20.54
N LEU A 26 -6.69 -28.03 19.55
CA LEU A 26 -7.16 -28.73 18.36
C LEU A 26 -6.01 -28.95 17.38
N TYR A 27 -5.22 -27.91 17.14
CA TYR A 27 -3.96 -27.98 16.39
C TYR A 27 -3.06 -26.79 16.74
N ASP A 28 -1.74 -26.99 16.62
CA ASP A 28 -0.69 -25.96 16.68
C ASP A 28 0.39 -26.28 15.63
N GLU A 29 0.07 -25.97 14.36
CA GLU A 29 0.86 -26.37 13.20
C GLU A 29 1.24 -25.14 12.35
N PRO A 30 2.25 -24.35 12.74
CA PRO A 30 2.62 -23.13 12.03
C PRO A 30 3.26 -23.37 10.64
N PHE A 31 3.56 -24.63 10.28
CA PHE A 31 4.00 -25.02 8.94
C PHE A 31 2.83 -25.34 7.99
N SER A 32 1.63 -25.56 8.52
CA SER A 32 0.44 -25.94 7.77
C SER A 32 -0.27 -24.70 7.21
N ILE A 33 0.36 -24.06 6.21
CA ILE A 33 -0.20 -22.89 5.52
C ILE A 33 -0.73 -23.22 4.12
N ASN A 34 -1.77 -22.52 3.72
CA ASN A 34 -2.21 -22.49 2.33
C ASN A 34 -1.06 -22.06 1.40
N LYS A 35 -1.00 -22.66 0.22
CA LYS A 35 0.09 -22.42 -0.74
C LYS A 35 -0.20 -21.25 -1.65
N LEU A 36 -1.44 -21.09 -2.10
CA LEU A 36 -1.85 -20.01 -2.98
C LEU A 36 -2.84 -19.10 -2.27
N PHE A 37 -2.62 -17.80 -2.37
CA PHE A 37 -3.55 -16.77 -1.94
C PHE A 37 -3.81 -15.82 -3.11
N ILE A 38 -5.08 -15.55 -3.38
CA ILE A 38 -5.52 -14.57 -4.38
C ILE A 38 -6.49 -13.62 -3.70
N GLY A 39 -6.18 -12.34 -3.74
CA GLY A 39 -6.97 -11.29 -3.09
C GLY A 39 -7.39 -10.22 -4.08
N PHE A 40 -8.63 -9.78 -3.96
CA PHE A 40 -9.06 -8.50 -4.53
C PHE A 40 -8.84 -7.41 -3.49
N GLN A 41 -8.20 -6.31 -3.87
CA GLN A 41 -8.04 -5.12 -3.04
C GLN A 41 -9.14 -4.13 -3.42
N PRO A 42 -10.32 -4.13 -2.76
CA PRO A 42 -11.38 -3.18 -3.06
C PRO A 42 -10.98 -1.75 -2.67
N LEU A 43 -10.00 -1.57 -1.80
CA LEU A 43 -9.54 -0.24 -1.43
C LEU A 43 -8.05 -0.26 -1.15
N TYR A 44 -7.32 0.58 -1.87
CA TYR A 44 -6.04 1.10 -1.42
C TYR A 44 -6.07 2.62 -1.45
N GLY A 45 -5.30 3.24 -0.57
CA GLY A 45 -5.04 4.68 -0.55
C GLY A 45 -3.54 4.92 -0.49
N GLU A 46 -3.05 5.84 -1.31
CA GLU A 46 -1.65 6.16 -1.44
C GLU A 46 -1.43 7.68 -1.46
N VAL A 47 -0.71 8.18 -0.46
CA VAL A 47 -0.16 9.53 -0.46
C VAL A 47 1.21 9.46 -1.13
N PHE A 48 1.24 9.52 -2.46
CA PHE A 48 2.48 9.59 -3.24
C PHE A 48 2.71 11.03 -3.67
N ALA A 49 3.88 11.60 -3.35
CA ALA A 49 4.18 13.00 -3.65
C ALA A 49 4.10 13.31 -5.16
N SER A 50 4.39 12.32 -6.01
CA SER A 50 4.20 12.45 -7.47
C SER A 50 2.74 12.44 -7.89
N ASN A 51 1.85 11.78 -7.15
CA ASN A 51 0.40 11.75 -7.38
C ASN A 51 -0.38 11.05 -6.23
N PRO A 52 -1.03 11.81 -5.32
CA PRO A 52 -1.93 11.24 -4.32
C PRO A 52 -3.11 10.53 -4.99
N ASN A 53 -3.37 9.28 -4.60
CA ASN A 53 -4.32 8.46 -5.31
C ASN A 53 -4.97 7.37 -4.44
N ALA A 54 -6.09 6.83 -4.90
CA ALA A 54 -6.79 5.72 -4.27
C ALA A 54 -7.47 4.87 -5.35
N GLY A 55 -7.70 3.60 -5.07
CA GLY A 55 -8.13 2.68 -6.11
C GLY A 55 -8.41 1.27 -5.65
N PHE A 56 -8.36 0.36 -6.61
CA PHE A 56 -8.47 -1.06 -6.41
C PHE A 56 -7.22 -1.80 -6.89
N GLY A 57 -7.12 -3.06 -6.54
CA GLY A 57 -5.99 -3.89 -6.93
C GLY A 57 -6.28 -5.38 -6.89
N LEU A 58 -5.29 -6.15 -7.31
CA LEU A 58 -5.25 -7.60 -7.21
C LEU A 58 -3.92 -7.99 -6.59
N GLU A 59 -3.96 -8.96 -5.70
CA GLU A 59 -2.77 -9.58 -5.15
C GLU A 59 -2.80 -11.08 -5.34
N GLY A 60 -1.64 -11.64 -5.65
CA GLY A 60 -1.40 -13.07 -5.68
C GLY A 60 -0.14 -13.37 -4.88
N SER A 61 -0.18 -14.37 -4.01
CA SER A 61 1.02 -14.90 -3.36
C SER A 61 1.02 -16.41 -3.39
N TYR A 62 2.17 -16.99 -3.75
CA TYR A 62 2.38 -18.42 -3.82
C TYR A 62 3.58 -18.81 -2.95
N TYR A 63 3.36 -19.68 -1.96
CA TYR A 63 4.38 -20.25 -1.10
C TYR A 63 4.83 -21.61 -1.64
N TYR A 64 6.09 -21.69 -2.05
CA TYR A 64 6.71 -22.93 -2.47
C TYR A 64 7.49 -23.57 -1.33
N LYS A 65 6.80 -24.47 -0.61
CA LYS A 65 7.36 -25.20 0.53
C LYS A 65 7.96 -24.22 1.55
N GLU A 66 9.09 -24.60 2.14
CA GLU A 66 9.87 -23.78 3.09
C GLU A 66 11.02 -23.03 2.39
N LYS A 67 11.03 -22.92 1.06
CA LYS A 67 12.19 -22.40 0.33
C LYS A 67 12.00 -20.98 -0.18
N PHE A 68 10.88 -20.70 -0.83
CA PHE A 68 10.62 -19.37 -1.36
C PHE A 68 9.14 -19.08 -1.51
N ASP A 69 8.79 -17.80 -1.55
CA ASP A 69 7.49 -17.31 -1.98
C ASP A 69 7.61 -16.38 -3.18
N VAL A 70 6.54 -16.31 -3.97
CA VAL A 70 6.39 -15.38 -5.10
C VAL A 70 5.15 -14.54 -4.85
N LYS A 71 5.25 -13.24 -5.11
CA LYS A 71 4.18 -12.27 -4.96
C LYS A 71 4.01 -11.46 -6.24
N ALA A 72 2.76 -11.24 -6.62
CA ALA A 72 2.37 -10.36 -7.69
C ALA A 72 1.32 -9.37 -7.18
N HIS A 73 1.49 -8.09 -7.50
CA HIS A 73 0.53 -7.04 -7.18
C HIS A 73 0.21 -6.22 -8.41
N PHE A 74 -1.07 -5.94 -8.58
CA PHE A 74 -1.58 -4.98 -9.54
C PHE A 74 -2.42 -3.95 -8.80
N ARG A 75 -2.22 -2.66 -9.08
CA ARG A 75 -3.07 -1.59 -8.55
C ARG A 75 -3.38 -0.58 -9.63
N LYS A 76 -4.58 -0.03 -9.54
CA LYS A 76 -5.10 0.97 -10.45
C LYS A 76 -6.06 1.88 -9.72
N THR A 77 -6.00 3.18 -10.02
CA THR A 77 -6.96 4.14 -9.48
C THR A 77 -8.37 3.86 -9.97
N TYR A 78 -9.37 4.33 -9.22
CA TYR A 78 -10.76 4.33 -9.65
C TYR A 78 -10.99 5.30 -10.84
N SER A 79 -11.96 6.20 -10.74
CA SER A 79 -12.14 7.25 -11.72
C SER A 79 -10.98 8.26 -11.65
N GLY A 80 -10.81 9.02 -12.73
CA GLY A 80 -9.86 10.15 -12.72
C GLY A 80 -10.32 11.29 -11.81
N GLU A 81 -11.60 11.31 -11.43
CA GLU A 81 -12.16 12.32 -10.54
C GLU A 81 -12.05 11.86 -9.09
N PHE A 82 -11.47 12.68 -8.21
CA PHE A 82 -11.22 12.43 -6.78
C PHE A 82 -10.18 11.36 -6.42
N PHE A 83 -10.04 10.30 -7.21
CA PHE A 83 -9.19 9.14 -6.85
C PHE A 83 -7.80 9.15 -7.51
N ASP A 84 -7.55 10.08 -8.42
CA ASP A 84 -6.26 10.27 -9.10
C ASP A 84 -5.99 11.79 -9.19
N TYR A 85 -5.36 12.37 -8.15
CA TYR A 85 -5.40 13.82 -7.95
C TYR A 85 -4.72 14.63 -9.06
N ASN A 86 -3.51 14.25 -9.46
CA ASN A 86 -2.77 14.99 -10.48
C ASN A 86 -3.35 14.77 -11.87
N ARG A 87 -3.93 13.60 -12.16
CA ARG A 87 -4.71 13.40 -13.38
C ARG A 87 -5.96 14.27 -13.39
N ASN A 88 -6.70 14.35 -12.28
CA ASN A 88 -7.88 15.21 -12.16
C ASN A 88 -7.50 16.68 -12.36
N ALA A 89 -6.43 17.13 -11.70
CA ALA A 89 -5.94 18.49 -11.79
C ALA A 89 -5.52 18.84 -13.23
N SER A 90 -4.85 17.91 -13.92
CA SER A 90 -4.51 18.05 -15.34
C SER A 90 -5.75 18.15 -16.23
N LEU A 91 -6.73 17.24 -16.07
CA LEU A 91 -7.98 17.29 -16.83
C LEU A 91 -8.76 18.58 -16.61
N LYS A 92 -8.89 19.02 -15.35
CA LYS A 92 -9.56 20.29 -15.00
C LYS A 92 -8.83 21.50 -15.58
N ALA A 93 -7.49 21.48 -15.59
CA ALA A 93 -6.71 22.53 -16.23
C ALA A 93 -6.96 22.57 -17.75
N GLN A 94 -7.28 21.44 -18.39
CA GLN A 94 -7.52 21.35 -19.83
C GLN A 94 -8.95 21.74 -20.25
N THR A 95 -9.97 21.49 -19.43
CA THR A 95 -11.38 21.62 -19.82
C THR A 95 -11.99 23.03 -19.71
N SER A 96 -11.34 24.00 -19.06
CA SER A 96 -12.07 25.11 -18.41
C SER A 96 -11.85 26.52 -18.97
N LEU A 97 -11.90 26.83 -20.29
CA LEU A 97 -11.75 28.24 -20.81
C LEU A 97 -10.58 29.08 -20.19
N THR A 98 -9.65 28.40 -19.50
CA THR A 98 -8.59 28.77 -18.53
C THR A 98 -7.96 27.43 -18.05
N PRO A 99 -6.85 27.33 -17.29
CA PRO A 99 -5.44 27.75 -17.43
C PRO A 99 -4.54 26.84 -18.29
N GLY A 100 -4.99 25.62 -18.60
CA GLY A 100 -4.20 24.55 -19.20
C GLY A 100 -4.74 24.07 -20.54
N ALA A 101 -5.69 24.79 -21.15
CA ALA A 101 -6.18 24.52 -22.51
C ALA A 101 -5.07 24.56 -23.58
N TYR A 102 -3.91 25.13 -23.22
CA TYR A 102 -2.71 25.12 -24.04
C TYR A 102 -1.91 23.82 -23.90
N ILE A 103 -1.99 23.11 -22.77
CA ILE A 103 -1.33 21.81 -22.62
C ILE A 103 -2.26 20.73 -23.17
N THR A 104 -1.86 20.08 -24.26
CA THR A 104 -2.74 19.13 -24.97
C THR A 104 -2.45 17.67 -24.65
N ASP A 105 -1.50 17.39 -23.75
CA ASP A 105 -1.13 16.02 -23.41
C ASP A 105 -2.26 15.27 -22.72
N LYS A 106 -2.51 14.02 -23.12
CA LYS A 106 -3.49 13.19 -22.45
C LYS A 106 -2.91 12.68 -21.12
N PRO A 107 -3.48 13.04 -19.96
CA PRO A 107 -2.95 12.59 -18.69
C PRO A 107 -3.19 11.09 -18.50
N GLN A 108 -2.17 10.39 -18.03
CA GLN A 108 -2.21 8.97 -17.78
C GLN A 108 -2.81 8.60 -16.43
N VAL A 109 -3.55 7.50 -16.43
CA VAL A 109 -4.05 6.83 -15.22
C VAL A 109 -2.87 6.25 -14.46
N PHE A 110 -2.90 6.35 -13.12
CA PHE A 110 -1.96 5.61 -12.30
C PHE A 110 -2.19 4.09 -12.44
N ASN A 111 -1.16 3.38 -12.93
CA ASN A 111 -1.11 1.92 -12.84
C ASN A 111 0.19 1.51 -12.16
N TYR A 112 0.12 0.43 -11.40
CA TYR A 112 1.22 -0.14 -10.67
C TYR A 112 1.20 -1.66 -10.82
N TYR A 113 2.35 -2.22 -11.20
CA TYR A 113 2.58 -3.64 -11.31
C TYR A 113 3.84 -3.98 -10.51
N GLU A 114 3.76 -5.01 -9.69
CA GLU A 114 4.90 -5.55 -8.97
C GLU A 114 4.92 -7.07 -9.12
N LEU A 115 6.10 -7.61 -9.38
CA LEU A 115 6.39 -9.03 -9.31
C LEU A 115 7.67 -9.20 -8.51
N GLY A 116 7.63 -10.01 -7.47
CA GLY A 116 8.78 -10.28 -6.64
C GLY A 116 8.73 -11.64 -5.99
N GLY A 117 9.85 -12.04 -5.40
CA GLY A 117 9.93 -13.26 -4.61
C GLY A 117 10.80 -13.06 -3.39
N THR A 118 10.58 -13.93 -2.42
CA THR A 118 11.34 -13.99 -1.17
C THR A 118 11.99 -15.35 -1.06
N TYR A 119 13.31 -15.40 -0.93
CA TYR A 119 14.04 -16.63 -0.60
C TYR A 119 14.18 -16.75 0.91
N HIS A 120 13.84 -17.91 1.47
CA HIS A 120 13.91 -18.17 2.90
C HIS A 120 15.36 -18.52 3.29
N ILE A 121 16.02 -17.61 4.02
CA ILE A 121 17.39 -17.82 4.51
C ILE A 121 17.36 -18.72 5.75
N LYS A 122 16.43 -18.44 6.65
CA LYS A 122 16.28 -19.17 7.90
C LYS A 122 14.80 -19.31 8.22
N ASP A 123 14.39 -20.54 8.48
CA ASP A 123 13.02 -20.93 8.80
C ASP A 123 13.08 -21.82 10.04
N PHE A 124 12.39 -21.43 11.11
CA PHE A 124 12.42 -22.11 12.40
C PHE A 124 11.16 -21.83 13.19
N ASP A 125 10.81 -22.75 14.08
CA ASP A 125 9.76 -22.58 15.07
C ASP A 125 10.32 -22.05 16.40
N GLN A 126 9.45 -21.39 17.15
CA GLN A 126 9.73 -20.94 18.50
C GLN A 126 8.45 -21.01 19.32
N ASP A 127 8.58 -21.47 20.56
CA ASP A 127 7.50 -21.40 21.53
C ASP A 127 7.14 -19.94 21.83
N SER A 128 5.84 -19.64 21.84
CA SER A 128 5.26 -18.33 22.05
C SER A 128 3.97 -18.48 22.86
N LYS A 129 3.34 -17.35 23.14
CA LYS A 129 1.97 -17.28 23.63
C LYS A 129 1.14 -16.40 22.71
N THR A 130 -0.14 -16.71 22.58
CA THR A 130 -1.12 -15.85 21.92
C THR A 130 -2.27 -15.52 22.87
N ASN A 131 -2.81 -14.31 22.73
CA ASN A 131 -3.94 -13.84 23.52
C ASN A 131 -5.21 -14.10 22.72
N MET A 132 -6.04 -15.03 23.20
CA MET A 132 -7.28 -15.35 22.53
C MET A 132 -8.46 -14.68 23.23
N PRO A 133 -9.33 -13.97 22.50
CA PRO A 133 -10.56 -13.44 23.07
C PRO A 133 -11.53 -14.59 23.35
N LEU A 134 -12.16 -14.53 24.53
CA LEU A 134 -13.10 -15.51 25.02
C LEU A 134 -14.53 -14.99 24.81
N TYR A 135 -15.29 -15.69 23.98
CA TYR A 135 -16.71 -15.41 23.73
C TYR A 135 -17.56 -16.50 24.37
N LYS A 136 -18.46 -16.14 25.29
CA LYS A 136 -19.35 -17.14 25.92
C LYS A 136 -20.41 -17.58 24.92
N LYS A 137 -20.56 -18.90 24.74
CA LYS A 137 -21.60 -19.53 23.90
C LYS A 137 -23.04 -19.10 24.26
N SER A 138 -23.25 -18.65 25.51
CA SER A 138 -24.56 -18.20 26.00
C SER A 138 -24.94 -16.78 25.60
N PHE A 139 -24.03 -15.97 25.05
CA PHE A 139 -24.35 -14.61 24.61
C PHE A 139 -25.02 -14.64 23.22
N LYS A 140 -26.28 -14.21 23.16
CA LYS A 140 -27.08 -14.03 21.93
C LYS A 140 -27.45 -12.56 21.75
N GLY A 141 -27.51 -12.09 20.50
CA GLY A 141 -27.92 -10.72 20.14
C GLY A 141 -26.99 -9.64 20.71
N ASP A 142 -27.43 -8.39 20.82
CA ASP A 142 -26.60 -7.20 21.10
C ASP A 142 -25.78 -7.22 22.41
N ARG A 143 -25.99 -8.23 23.28
CA ARG A 143 -25.16 -8.46 24.48
C ARG A 143 -23.69 -8.73 24.16
N TRP A 144 -23.37 -9.26 22.96
CA TRP A 144 -21.98 -9.46 22.52
C TRP A 144 -21.28 -8.12 22.25
N ALA A 145 -22.01 -7.10 21.76
CA ALA A 145 -21.45 -5.79 21.41
C ALA A 145 -21.22 -4.89 22.65
N ALA A 146 -21.90 -5.18 23.77
CA ALA A 146 -21.84 -4.40 24.99
C ALA A 146 -20.88 -4.96 26.08
N THR A 147 -20.26 -6.12 25.83
CA THR A 147 -19.40 -6.80 26.82
C THR A 147 -17.95 -6.82 26.35
N VAL A 148 -17.03 -6.34 27.19
CA VAL A 148 -15.59 -6.43 26.88
C VAL A 148 -15.17 -7.91 26.87
N PRO A 149 -14.62 -8.42 25.76
CA PRO A 149 -14.17 -9.81 25.69
C PRO A 149 -13.09 -10.05 26.75
N GLN A 150 -13.24 -11.14 27.50
CA GLN A 150 -12.16 -11.64 28.35
C GLN A 150 -11.07 -12.22 27.46
N HIS A 151 -9.83 -12.28 27.93
CA HIS A 151 -8.73 -12.85 27.15
C HIS A 151 -8.04 -13.93 27.98
N THR A 152 -7.54 -14.97 27.31
CA THR A 152 -6.66 -15.96 27.93
C THR A 152 -5.39 -16.11 27.10
N GLU A 153 -4.29 -16.38 27.79
CA GLU A 153 -3.00 -16.67 27.16
C GLU A 153 -2.93 -18.17 26.85
N VAL A 154 -2.79 -18.50 25.58
CA VAL A 154 -2.63 -19.87 25.09
C VAL A 154 -1.18 -20.03 24.63
N PRO A 155 -0.43 -21.03 25.15
CA PRO A 155 0.89 -21.37 24.60
C PRO A 155 0.72 -21.89 23.18
N CYS A 156 1.54 -21.42 22.24
CA CYS A 156 1.49 -21.84 20.85
C CYS A 156 2.87 -21.72 20.20
N LYS A 157 3.09 -22.42 19.10
CA LYS A 157 4.28 -22.26 18.27
C LYS A 157 4.12 -21.09 17.31
N VAL A 158 5.24 -20.48 16.98
CA VAL A 158 5.33 -19.45 15.93
C VAL A 158 6.43 -19.85 15.00
N ARG A 159 6.13 -19.99 13.71
CA ARG A 159 7.15 -20.11 12.67
C ARG A 159 7.65 -18.73 12.30
N LYS A 160 8.98 -18.59 12.26
CA LYS A 160 9.69 -17.35 11.92
C LYS A 160 10.55 -17.59 10.69
N ILE A 161 10.34 -16.76 9.67
CA ILE A 161 11.08 -16.82 8.42
C ILE A 161 11.87 -15.52 8.26
N TYR A 162 13.18 -15.63 8.14
CA TYR A 162 14.04 -14.55 7.65
C TYR A 162 14.23 -14.73 6.15
N GLY A 163 13.86 -13.72 5.38
CA GLY A 163 13.85 -13.77 3.92
C GLY A 163 14.73 -12.71 3.26
N ALA A 164 15.32 -13.06 2.12
CA ALA A 164 15.86 -12.10 1.16
C ALA A 164 14.86 -11.89 0.03
N ARG A 165 14.61 -10.64 -0.34
CA ARG A 165 13.59 -10.23 -1.30
C ARG A 165 14.24 -9.67 -2.56
N LEU A 166 13.66 -10.01 -3.71
CA LEU A 166 14.03 -9.47 -5.00
C LEU A 166 12.77 -9.31 -5.86
N GLY A 167 12.66 -8.20 -6.56
CA GLY A 167 11.54 -8.01 -7.49
C GLY A 167 11.69 -6.82 -8.41
N ALA A 168 10.68 -6.64 -9.23
CA ALA A 168 10.56 -5.54 -10.18
C ALA A 168 9.20 -4.84 -10.00
N ILE A 169 9.21 -3.53 -10.19
CA ILE A 169 8.04 -2.65 -10.09
C ILE A 169 7.98 -1.79 -11.35
N VAL A 170 6.87 -1.84 -12.07
CA VAL A 170 6.58 -0.94 -13.17
C VAL A 170 5.39 -0.08 -12.78
N TRP A 171 5.53 1.23 -12.87
CA TRP A 171 4.42 2.15 -12.64
C TRP A 171 4.44 3.31 -13.62
N ASN A 172 3.26 3.85 -13.88
CA ASN A 172 3.08 5.04 -14.68
C ASN A 172 2.05 5.97 -14.02
N SER A 173 2.19 7.28 -14.17
CA SER A 173 1.25 8.25 -13.60
C SER A 173 1.37 9.64 -14.21
N THR A 174 0.35 10.47 -14.03
CA THR A 174 0.46 11.92 -14.26
C THR A 174 1.09 12.59 -13.05
N THR A 175 2.04 13.50 -13.26
CA THR A 175 2.66 14.31 -12.19
C THR A 175 2.53 15.81 -12.45
N ASP A 176 2.49 16.59 -11.37
CA ASP A 176 2.56 18.05 -11.38
C ASP A 176 4.02 18.47 -11.60
N LEU A 177 4.35 18.80 -12.85
CA LEU A 177 5.70 19.14 -13.27
C LEU A 177 6.11 20.52 -12.77
N SER A 178 5.18 21.48 -12.70
CA SER A 178 5.44 22.81 -12.13
C SER A 178 5.92 22.72 -10.68
N ARG A 179 5.30 21.86 -9.87
CA ARG A 179 5.74 21.61 -8.48
C ARG A 179 7.07 20.87 -8.42
N ALA A 180 7.30 19.91 -9.31
CA ALA A 180 8.56 19.19 -9.38
C ALA A 180 9.73 20.12 -9.74
N LEU A 181 9.54 21.00 -10.73
CA LEU A 181 10.50 22.04 -11.12
C LEU A 181 10.80 22.98 -9.95
N ALA A 182 9.77 23.47 -9.26
CA ALA A 182 9.94 24.36 -8.11
C ALA A 182 10.81 23.74 -7.00
N LYS A 183 10.61 22.44 -6.70
CA LYS A 183 11.44 21.70 -5.72
C LYS A 183 12.90 21.54 -6.15
N GLN A 184 13.19 21.68 -7.44
CA GLN A 184 14.53 21.60 -8.02
C GLN A 184 15.14 22.98 -8.27
N GLY A 185 14.46 24.07 -7.86
CA GLY A 185 14.90 25.45 -8.14
C GLY A 185 14.75 25.85 -9.61
N LEU A 186 13.92 25.13 -10.37
CA LEU A 186 13.66 25.36 -11.78
C LEU A 186 12.27 26.00 -11.96
N THR A 187 12.08 26.61 -13.13
CA THR A 187 10.77 27.14 -13.57
C THR A 187 10.39 26.52 -14.92
N ASN A 188 9.16 26.78 -15.39
CA ASN A 188 8.70 26.32 -16.70
C ASN A 188 9.66 26.72 -17.84
N ASN A 189 10.36 27.86 -17.72
CA ASN A 189 11.35 28.30 -18.72
C ASN A 189 12.49 27.31 -18.96
N SER A 190 12.74 26.40 -18.00
CA SER A 190 13.78 25.37 -18.12
C SER A 190 13.37 24.26 -19.10
N LEU A 191 12.08 24.16 -19.41
CA LEU A 191 11.56 23.29 -20.46
C LEU A 191 11.71 24.02 -21.78
N VAL A 192 12.47 23.45 -22.73
CA VAL A 192 12.80 24.11 -23.99
C VAL A 192 12.29 23.33 -25.19
N ALA A 193 11.72 24.04 -26.17
CA ALA A 193 11.41 23.52 -27.49
C ALA A 193 12.53 23.87 -28.47
N ASN A 194 12.89 22.93 -29.35
CA ASN A 194 13.90 23.09 -30.40
C ASN A 194 15.21 23.75 -29.93
N GLY A 195 15.62 23.49 -28.69
CA GLY A 195 16.91 23.90 -28.12
C GLY A 195 17.01 25.34 -27.59
N SER A 196 16.03 26.22 -27.83
CA SER A 196 16.15 27.64 -27.44
C SER A 196 14.88 28.34 -26.98
N THR A 197 13.69 27.81 -27.26
CA THR A 197 12.43 28.49 -26.92
C THR A 197 11.90 27.97 -25.57
N PRO A 198 11.87 28.79 -24.50
CA PRO A 198 11.40 28.37 -23.19
C PRO A 198 9.87 28.25 -23.14
N LEU A 199 9.34 27.29 -22.37
CA LEU A 199 7.91 27.21 -22.10
C LEU A 199 7.48 28.42 -21.25
N PRO A 200 6.41 29.14 -21.62
CA PRO A 200 5.94 30.29 -20.85
C PRO A 200 5.66 29.96 -19.37
N ILE A 201 6.08 30.86 -18.47
CA ILE A 201 5.74 30.76 -17.04
C ILE A 201 4.30 31.21 -16.79
N THR A 202 3.85 32.23 -17.51
CA THR A 202 2.52 32.81 -17.38
C THR A 202 1.77 32.80 -18.71
N TYR A 203 0.45 32.90 -18.62
CA TYR A 203 -0.42 33.15 -19.76
C TYR A 203 -1.39 34.28 -19.38
N SER A 204 -1.88 35.01 -20.40
CA SER A 204 -2.83 36.10 -20.20
C SER A 204 -4.25 35.60 -20.42
N GLN A 205 -5.14 35.89 -19.46
CA GLN A 205 -6.56 35.58 -19.59
C GLN A 205 -7.38 36.69 -18.96
N ASN A 206 -8.38 37.18 -19.68
CA ASN A 206 -9.24 38.30 -19.26
C ASN A 206 -8.42 39.52 -18.77
N GLY A 207 -7.24 39.74 -19.37
CA GLY A 207 -6.33 40.83 -18.99
C GLY A 207 -5.48 40.58 -17.73
N GLN A 208 -5.60 39.42 -17.07
CA GLN A 208 -4.77 39.03 -15.93
C GLN A 208 -3.69 38.04 -16.34
N GLN A 209 -2.47 38.20 -15.80
CA GLN A 209 -1.41 37.20 -15.95
C GLN A 209 -1.52 36.13 -14.85
N LEU A 210 -1.67 34.88 -15.26
CA LEU A 210 -1.79 33.73 -14.37
C LEU A 210 -0.64 32.75 -14.65
N GLN A 211 -0.24 31.98 -13.63
CA GLN A 211 0.79 30.95 -13.78
C GLN A 211 0.27 29.77 -14.61
N LEU A 212 1.08 29.28 -15.54
CA LEU A 212 0.78 28.11 -16.37
C LEU A 212 1.05 26.83 -15.55
N PRO A 213 0.03 26.06 -15.16
CA PRO A 213 0.24 24.76 -14.54
C PRO A 213 0.65 23.74 -15.60
N VAL A 214 1.75 23.04 -15.35
CA VAL A 214 2.32 22.05 -16.28
C VAL A 214 2.26 20.68 -15.65
N PHE A 215 1.70 19.73 -16.39
CA PHE A 215 1.62 18.32 -16.02
C PHE A 215 2.34 17.48 -17.07
N ALA A 216 2.94 16.38 -16.65
CA ALA A 216 3.57 15.42 -17.54
C ALA A 216 3.31 13.99 -17.05
N ASN A 217 3.38 13.03 -17.96
CA ASN A 217 3.32 11.61 -17.58
C ASN A 217 4.73 11.14 -17.20
N VAL A 218 4.80 10.33 -16.15
CA VAL A 218 6.03 9.69 -15.69
C VAL A 218 5.86 8.20 -15.80
N HIS A 219 6.89 7.54 -16.32
CA HIS A 219 7.01 6.09 -16.35
C HIS A 219 8.28 5.69 -15.61
N ALA A 220 8.19 4.69 -14.76
CA ALA A 220 9.37 4.18 -14.07
C ALA A 220 9.34 2.66 -13.98
N THR A 221 10.49 2.07 -14.27
CA THR A 221 10.79 0.65 -14.05
C THR A 221 11.83 0.57 -12.96
N ASN A 222 11.51 -0.14 -11.89
CA ASN A 222 12.31 -0.28 -10.70
C ASN A 222 12.62 -1.75 -10.48
N ILE A 223 13.79 -2.03 -9.95
CA ILE A 223 14.14 -3.28 -9.30
C ILE A 223 14.33 -3.01 -7.81
N TYR A 224 14.11 -4.01 -6.99
CA TYR A 224 14.36 -3.88 -5.56
C TYR A 224 15.02 -5.12 -4.99
N VAL A 225 15.85 -4.90 -3.97
CA VAL A 225 16.45 -5.95 -3.16
C VAL A 225 16.25 -5.61 -1.69
N GLY A 226 15.88 -6.59 -0.87
CA GLY A 226 15.46 -6.32 0.50
C GLY A 226 15.57 -7.52 1.43
N GLY A 227 15.22 -7.27 2.68
CA GLY A 227 15.06 -8.29 3.70
C GLY A 227 13.63 -8.30 4.23
N SER A 228 13.19 -9.46 4.72
CA SER A 228 11.93 -9.57 5.44
C SER A 228 12.00 -10.51 6.63
N MET A 229 11.04 -10.31 7.53
CA MET A 229 10.75 -11.22 8.62
C MET A 229 9.27 -11.54 8.61
N THR A 230 8.95 -12.83 8.56
CA THR A 230 7.57 -13.32 8.57
C THR A 230 7.33 -14.13 9.84
N TRP A 231 6.20 -13.88 10.49
CA TRP A 231 5.68 -14.65 11.59
C TRP A 231 4.40 -15.34 11.16
N ILE A 232 4.32 -16.64 11.41
CA ILE A 232 3.16 -17.45 11.08
C ILE A 232 2.69 -18.12 12.37
N ARG A 233 1.42 -17.88 12.69
CA ARG A 233 0.66 -18.61 13.70
C ARG A 233 -0.44 -19.37 13.00
N ASN A 234 -0.68 -20.58 13.47
CA ASN A 234 -1.75 -21.42 12.98
C ASN A 234 -2.13 -22.37 14.11
N VAL A 235 -2.92 -21.84 15.03
CA VAL A 235 -3.37 -22.54 16.24
C VAL A 235 -4.89 -22.40 16.38
N ALA A 236 -5.53 -23.50 16.75
CA ALA A 236 -6.91 -23.48 17.20
C ALA A 236 -7.05 -24.22 18.53
N VAL A 237 -7.89 -23.68 19.41
CA VAL A 237 -8.19 -24.28 20.70
C VAL A 237 -9.68 -24.26 20.98
N ASN A 238 -10.16 -25.28 21.67
CA ASN A 238 -11.52 -25.36 22.17
C ASN A 238 -11.51 -25.00 23.67
N PHE A 239 -12.34 -24.03 24.05
CA PHE A 239 -12.44 -23.55 25.42
C PHE A 239 -13.70 -24.11 26.09
N ASP A 240 -13.59 -24.58 27.34
CA ASP A 240 -14.78 -25.02 28.10
C ASP A 240 -15.76 -23.85 28.30
N LYS A 241 -16.98 -23.98 27.75
CA LYS A 241 -18.09 -22.99 27.75
C LYS A 241 -17.90 -21.73 26.89
N TYR A 242 -16.80 -21.61 26.15
CA TYR A 242 -16.57 -20.51 25.21
C TYR A 242 -16.51 -21.04 23.76
N ASP A 243 -16.62 -20.14 22.80
CA ASP A 243 -16.38 -20.45 21.39
C ASP A 243 -14.91 -20.77 21.14
N ASP A 244 -14.66 -21.55 20.08
CA ASP A 244 -13.32 -21.97 19.72
C ASP A 244 -12.47 -20.74 19.36
N GLY A 245 -11.24 -20.70 19.87
CA GLY A 245 -10.26 -19.67 19.55
C GLY A 245 -9.41 -20.09 18.37
N VAL A 246 -9.28 -19.22 17.36
CA VAL A 246 -8.43 -19.46 16.18
C VAL A 246 -7.49 -18.27 16.01
N ASP A 247 -6.18 -18.53 15.96
CA ASP A 247 -5.13 -17.58 15.57
C ASP A 247 -4.29 -18.17 14.44
N ASP A 248 -4.61 -17.72 13.24
CA ASP A 248 -4.08 -18.20 11.97
C ASP A 248 -3.40 -17.06 11.17
N GLY A 249 -2.83 -16.10 11.90
CA GLY A 249 -2.20 -14.91 11.33
C GLY A 249 -0.85 -15.18 10.67
N ILE A 250 -0.69 -14.64 9.46
CA ILE A 250 0.59 -14.50 8.76
C ILE A 250 0.92 -13.01 8.69
N MET A 251 2.00 -12.59 9.36
CA MET A 251 2.48 -11.21 9.37
C MET A 251 3.88 -11.13 8.79
N THR A 252 4.11 -10.25 7.83
CA THR A 252 5.43 -10.00 7.24
C THR A 252 5.80 -8.54 7.42
N VAL A 253 7.00 -8.27 7.91
CA VAL A 253 7.64 -6.95 7.84
C VAL A 253 8.78 -7.01 6.83
N PHE A 254 9.00 -5.94 6.07
CA PHE A 254 10.06 -5.90 5.06
C PHE A 254 10.68 -4.52 4.90
N LEU A 255 11.92 -4.53 4.40
CA LEU A 255 12.67 -3.35 4.00
C LEU A 255 13.37 -3.65 2.68
N ASP A 256 13.04 -2.88 1.65
CA ASP A 256 13.57 -2.99 0.30
C ASP A 256 14.35 -1.71 -0.06
N ILE A 257 15.51 -1.87 -0.69
CA ILE A 257 16.23 -0.82 -1.41
C ILE A 257 15.80 -0.92 -2.87
N MET A 258 15.41 0.20 -3.46
CA MET A 258 14.93 0.28 -4.83
C MET A 258 15.93 1.02 -5.73
N PHE A 259 16.08 0.53 -6.95
CA PHE A 259 16.83 1.17 -8.02
C PHE A 259 16.01 1.19 -9.31
N ALA A 260 15.89 2.35 -9.95
CA ALA A 260 15.21 2.52 -11.21
C ALA A 260 16.21 2.71 -12.35
N PRO A 261 16.49 1.67 -13.14
CA PRO A 261 17.32 1.81 -14.35
C PRO A 261 16.68 2.70 -15.41
N SER A 262 15.35 2.87 -15.39
CA SER A 262 14.62 3.69 -16.34
C SER A 262 13.55 4.50 -15.64
N ILE A 263 13.65 5.82 -15.75
CA ILE A 263 12.62 6.80 -15.41
C ILE A 263 12.52 7.74 -16.60
N THR A 264 11.36 7.80 -17.24
CA THR A 264 11.09 8.69 -18.36
C THR A 264 9.96 9.64 -18.01
N ILE A 265 10.07 10.88 -18.45
CA ILE A 265 9.03 11.90 -18.32
C ILE A 265 8.65 12.31 -19.73
N ASP A 266 7.38 12.18 -20.10
CA ASP A 266 6.92 12.56 -21.43
C ASP A 266 7.16 14.06 -21.69
N PRO A 267 7.52 14.44 -22.93
CA PRO A 267 7.61 15.85 -23.30
C PRO A 267 6.25 16.54 -23.17
N VAL A 268 6.28 17.83 -22.90
CA VAL A 268 5.06 18.63 -22.72
C VAL A 268 4.63 19.23 -24.05
N SER A 269 3.43 18.90 -24.52
CA SER A 269 2.85 19.47 -25.73
C SER A 269 2.07 20.74 -25.39
N TYR A 270 2.57 21.88 -25.84
CA TYR A 270 1.96 23.20 -25.63
C TYR A 270 1.51 23.81 -26.96
N LYS A 271 0.26 24.23 -26.99
CA LYS A 271 -0.44 24.92 -28.07
C LYS A 271 -0.31 26.41 -27.85
N ASP A 272 0.27 27.12 -28.80
CA ASP A 272 0.53 28.56 -28.65
C ASP A 272 -0.78 29.35 -28.52
N ALA A 273 -0.85 30.24 -27.53
CA ALA A 273 -2.00 31.11 -27.31
C ALA A 273 -2.20 32.13 -28.44
N SER A 274 -1.10 32.57 -29.07
CA SER A 274 -1.12 33.49 -30.20
C SER A 274 -1.42 32.81 -31.53
N ASN A 275 -1.10 31.52 -31.65
CA ASN A 275 -1.40 30.71 -32.82
C ASN A 275 -1.86 29.29 -32.43
N PRO A 276 -3.18 29.08 -32.25
CA PRO A 276 -3.72 27.80 -31.83
C PRO A 276 -3.63 26.69 -32.90
N THR A 277 -3.01 26.93 -34.05
CA THR A 277 -2.74 25.84 -35.02
C THR A 277 -1.38 25.19 -34.80
N ILE A 278 -0.51 25.80 -33.97
CA ILE A 278 0.84 25.31 -33.69
C ILE A 278 0.88 24.65 -32.32
N THR A 279 1.21 23.36 -32.30
CA THR A 279 1.56 22.62 -31.07
C THR A 279 3.06 22.34 -31.09
N GLN A 280 3.78 22.82 -30.07
CA GLN A 280 5.20 22.58 -29.87
C GLN A 280 5.41 21.61 -28.72
N LYS A 281 6.44 20.75 -28.83
CA LYS A 281 6.85 19.84 -27.76
C LYS A 281 8.04 20.42 -27.03
N TYR A 282 7.94 20.52 -25.72
CA TYR A 282 8.97 21.01 -24.83
C TYR A 282 9.64 19.82 -24.14
N SER A 283 10.97 19.78 -24.21
CA SER A 283 11.74 18.72 -23.55
C SER A 283 11.66 18.84 -22.03
N THR A 284 11.58 17.69 -21.36
CA THR A 284 11.62 17.52 -19.92
C THR A 284 13.01 17.15 -19.41
N ASP A 285 14.05 17.16 -20.25
CA ASP A 285 15.42 16.75 -19.89
C ASP A 285 16.03 17.59 -18.76
N ALA A 286 15.57 18.84 -18.59
CA ALA A 286 16.00 19.70 -17.48
C ALA A 286 15.55 19.16 -16.11
N VAL A 287 14.51 18.31 -16.07
CA VAL A 287 13.91 17.79 -14.85
C VAL A 287 14.72 16.60 -14.36
N LYS A 288 15.34 16.75 -13.19
CA LYS A 288 16.13 15.67 -12.58
C LYS A 288 15.23 14.57 -12.07
N THR A 289 15.64 13.34 -12.31
CA THR A 289 15.04 12.12 -11.74
C THR A 289 15.92 11.60 -10.60
N GLN A 290 15.32 10.83 -9.71
CA GLN A 290 16.00 10.14 -8.62
C GLN A 290 15.82 8.64 -8.82
N SER A 291 16.90 7.96 -9.19
CA SER A 291 16.89 6.51 -9.46
C SER A 291 16.93 5.64 -8.21
N PHE A 292 17.35 6.17 -7.06
CA PHE A 292 17.45 5.40 -5.81
C PHE A 292 16.31 5.70 -4.85
N GLY A 293 15.84 4.65 -4.17
CA GLY A 293 14.77 4.73 -3.21
C GLY A 293 14.83 3.63 -2.16
N PHE A 294 13.90 3.66 -1.22
CA PHE A 294 13.71 2.61 -0.23
C PHE A 294 12.22 2.47 0.11
N ARG A 295 11.82 1.28 0.54
CA ARG A 295 10.45 0.97 0.94
C ARG A 295 10.50 0.12 2.19
N ALA A 296 9.79 0.52 3.24
CA ALA A 296 9.49 -0.32 4.38
C ALA A 296 8.00 -0.64 4.37
N GLY A 297 7.62 -1.82 4.83
CA GLY A 297 6.21 -2.19 4.86
C GLY A 297 5.89 -3.37 5.76
N ILE A 298 4.59 -3.52 5.96
CA ILE A 298 3.96 -4.62 6.68
C ILE A 298 2.85 -5.21 5.81
N ASP A 299 2.73 -6.53 5.79
CA ASP A 299 1.61 -7.26 5.20
C ASP A 299 1.09 -8.27 6.23
N GLY A 300 -0.21 -8.24 6.52
CA GLY A 300 -0.91 -9.20 7.36
C GLY A 300 -1.99 -9.92 6.58
N LYS A 301 -2.13 -11.24 6.77
CA LYS A 301 -3.23 -12.04 6.19
C LYS A 301 -3.58 -13.21 7.10
N PHE A 302 -4.78 -13.78 6.93
CA PHE A 302 -5.23 -14.95 7.67
C PHE A 302 -5.12 -16.21 6.81
N ASN A 303 -4.69 -17.32 7.41
CA ASN A 303 -4.54 -18.62 6.78
C ASN A 303 -5.88 -19.38 6.68
N ARG A 304 -6.89 -18.77 6.05
CA ARG A 304 -8.23 -19.36 5.84
C ARG A 304 -8.56 -19.42 4.36
N THR A 305 -9.39 -20.39 3.98
CA THR A 305 -9.92 -20.51 2.61
C THR A 305 -10.59 -19.22 2.14
N LEU A 306 -11.28 -18.53 3.04
CA LEU A 306 -11.85 -17.20 2.81
C LEU A 306 -11.48 -16.29 3.96
N GLY A 307 -10.82 -15.18 3.66
CA GLY A 307 -10.39 -14.21 4.66
C GLY A 307 -10.21 -12.81 4.09
N TRP A 308 -9.35 -12.04 4.76
CA TRP A 308 -8.92 -10.72 4.32
C TRP A 308 -7.41 -10.57 4.56
N SER A 309 -6.83 -9.58 3.91
CA SER A 309 -5.46 -9.13 4.18
C SER A 309 -5.45 -7.62 4.37
N TYR A 310 -4.40 -7.14 5.01
CA TYR A 310 -4.11 -5.73 5.15
C TYR A 310 -2.63 -5.49 4.95
N GLY A 311 -2.26 -4.30 4.50
CA GLY A 311 -0.87 -3.93 4.42
C GLY A 311 -0.66 -2.43 4.43
N GLY A 312 0.54 -2.05 4.83
CA GLY A 312 0.99 -0.67 4.87
C GLY A 312 2.40 -0.58 4.33
N GLU A 313 2.67 0.39 3.47
CA GLU A 313 4.00 0.64 2.91
C GLU A 313 4.33 2.12 2.99
N PHE A 314 5.58 2.45 3.27
CA PHE A 314 6.06 3.83 3.16
C PHE A 314 7.50 3.86 2.70
N GLY A 315 7.93 5.01 2.20
CA GLY A 315 9.32 5.24 1.88
C GLY A 315 9.49 6.28 0.78
N TYR A 316 10.54 6.09 0.00
CA TYR A 316 10.90 6.95 -1.12
C TYR A 316 11.00 6.10 -2.38
N ARG A 317 10.04 6.23 -3.28
CA ARG A 317 10.02 5.55 -4.58
C ARG A 317 10.87 6.32 -5.59
N PRO A 318 11.73 5.64 -6.38
CA PRO A 318 12.41 6.29 -7.49
C PRO A 318 11.39 6.96 -8.43
N SER A 319 11.57 8.25 -8.68
CA SER A 319 10.63 9.11 -9.42
C SER A 319 11.33 10.42 -9.78
N VAL A 320 10.58 11.45 -10.17
CA VAL A 320 11.06 12.83 -10.29
C VAL A 320 11.68 13.28 -8.96
N SER A 321 12.85 13.92 -9.02
CA SER A 321 13.60 14.32 -7.83
C SER A 321 12.77 15.26 -6.95
N GLY A 322 12.72 14.96 -5.65
CA GLY A 322 11.89 15.66 -4.67
C GLY A 322 10.43 15.20 -4.59
N MET A 323 10.00 14.25 -5.43
CA MET A 323 8.62 13.78 -5.55
C MET A 323 8.47 12.26 -5.28
N GLY A 324 9.49 11.62 -4.71
CA GLY A 324 9.49 10.17 -4.48
C GLY A 324 8.83 9.68 -3.18
N PHE A 325 8.61 10.55 -2.19
CA PHE A 325 7.99 10.13 -0.93
C PHE A 325 6.61 9.51 -1.16
N PHE A 326 6.34 8.35 -0.55
CA PHE A 326 5.02 7.75 -0.54
C PHE A 326 4.69 7.09 0.79
N ALA A 327 3.40 7.03 1.11
CA ALA A 327 2.82 6.19 2.15
C ALA A 327 1.51 5.60 1.62
N MET A 328 1.27 4.32 1.89
CA MET A 328 0.19 3.55 1.30
C MET A 328 -0.41 2.58 2.31
N PHE A 329 -1.73 2.43 2.25
CA PHE A 329 -2.48 1.43 2.98
C PHE A 329 -3.41 0.67 2.04
N LYS A 330 -3.54 -0.64 2.24
CA LYS A 330 -4.37 -1.53 1.42
C LYS A 330 -5.12 -2.53 2.29
N ILE A 331 -6.34 -2.86 1.87
CA ILE A 331 -7.13 -3.97 2.41
C ILE A 331 -7.51 -4.86 1.23
N ALA A 332 -7.32 -6.18 1.36
CA ALA A 332 -7.84 -7.15 0.40
C ALA A 332 -9.00 -7.96 1.00
N PHE A 333 -10.11 -7.99 0.29
CA PHE A 333 -11.28 -8.80 0.59
C PHE A 333 -12.12 -9.02 -0.69
N PRO A 334 -12.58 -10.25 -0.98
CA PRO A 334 -12.18 -11.49 -0.33
C PRO A 334 -10.73 -11.89 -0.66
N LEU A 335 -10.07 -12.55 0.29
CA LEU A 335 -8.82 -13.28 0.07
C LEU A 335 -9.16 -14.77 0.03
N PHE A 336 -8.99 -15.39 -1.14
CA PHE A 336 -9.13 -16.83 -1.31
C PHE A 336 -7.79 -17.50 -1.10
N SER A 337 -7.76 -18.59 -0.33
CA SER A 337 -6.56 -19.40 -0.18
C SER A 337 -6.81 -20.89 -0.35
N THR A 338 -5.79 -21.61 -0.80
CA THR A 338 -5.87 -23.06 -1.04
C THR A 338 -4.51 -23.75 -0.87
N ASN A 339 -4.54 -24.99 -0.40
CA ASN A 339 -3.37 -25.86 -0.24
C ASN A 339 -2.83 -26.46 -1.55
N LEU A 340 -3.55 -26.33 -2.67
CA LEU A 340 -3.25 -26.85 -4.03
C LEU A 340 -3.05 -28.38 -4.14
N ASP A 341 -2.68 -29.05 -3.06
CA ASP A 341 -2.76 -30.50 -2.93
C ASP A 341 -4.21 -30.84 -2.64
N TYR A 342 -4.96 -31.27 -3.66
CA TYR A 342 -6.28 -31.88 -3.51
C TYR A 342 -6.15 -33.25 -2.82
N LYS A 343 -5.59 -33.31 -1.62
CA LYS A 343 -6.04 -34.31 -0.66
C LYS A 343 -7.36 -33.76 -0.16
N VAL A 344 -8.44 -34.33 -0.70
CA VAL A 344 -9.80 -34.18 -0.18
C VAL A 344 -9.69 -34.07 1.34
N GLU A 345 -10.01 -32.91 1.90
CA GLU A 345 -10.22 -32.78 3.33
C GLU A 345 -11.34 -33.78 3.63
N SER A 346 -10.95 -34.96 4.08
CA SER A 346 -11.85 -35.93 4.66
C SER A 346 -12.25 -35.38 6.01
N PHE A 347 -13.06 -34.32 6.00
CA PHE A 347 -13.95 -34.04 7.11
C PHE A 347 -14.93 -35.21 7.15
N GLY A 348 -14.58 -36.19 7.99
CA GLY A 348 -15.47 -37.26 8.37
C GLY A 348 -16.57 -36.67 9.26
N LYS A 349 -17.80 -36.74 8.74
CA LYS A 349 -19.12 -36.69 9.40
C LYS A 349 -19.43 -35.58 10.39
#